data_AF-A0A1F8P8X1-F1
#
_entry.id   AF-A0A1F8P8X1-F1
#
_cell.length_a   1.000
_cell.length_b   1.000
_cell.length_c   1.000
_cell.angle_alpha   90.00
_cell.angle_beta   90.00
_cell.angle_gamma   90.00
#
_symmetry.space_group_name_H-M   'P 1'
#
loop_
_entity.id
_entity.type
_entity.pdbx_description
1 polymer ?
#
loop_
_entity_poly.entity_id
_entity_poly.type
_entity_poly.pdbx_seq_one_letter_code
_entity_poly.pdbx_strand_id
1 'polypeptide(L)' 'MSKNGIEDLKKQISDLKSQWPKHSVPPGMIQQLDNLEEKLEQELKKICNQKSEIGTNPTD' A
#
# COMPACT_ATOMS: atom_id res chain seq x y z
N MET A 1 -11.96 -13.07 -0.78
CA MET A 1 -11.82 -11.69 -0.26
C MET A 1 -10.88 -10.94 -1.18
N SER A 2 -11.24 -9.71 -1.49
CA SER A 2 -10.95 -9.01 -2.76
C SER A 2 -9.48 -8.92 -3.15
N LYS A 3 -9.14 -9.38 -4.36
CA LYS A 3 -7.79 -9.34 -4.96
C LYS A 3 -7.25 -7.93 -5.26
N ASN A 4 -7.92 -6.89 -4.79
CA ASN A 4 -7.64 -5.49 -5.15
C ASN A 4 -7.19 -4.64 -3.96
N GLY A 5 -6.85 -5.22 -2.80
CA GLY A 5 -6.48 -4.44 -1.60
C GLY A 5 -5.34 -3.44 -1.83
N ILE A 6 -4.26 -3.85 -2.52
CA ILE A 6 -3.13 -2.95 -2.83
C ILE A 6 -3.50 -1.92 -3.89
N GLU A 7 -4.20 -2.33 -4.95
CA GLU A 7 -4.59 -1.41 -6.03
C GLU A 7 -5.56 -0.34 -5.53
N ASP A 8 -6.48 -0.71 -4.66
CA ASP A 8 -7.43 0.19 -4.03
C ASP A 8 -6.70 1.20 -3.12
N LEU A 9 -5.74 0.74 -2.31
CA LEU A 9 -4.89 1.64 -1.51
C LEU A 9 -4.07 2.60 -2.39
N LYS A 10 -3.46 2.14 -3.48
CA LYS A 10 -2.74 3.01 -4.43
C LYS A 10 -3.67 4.04 -5.05
N LYS A 11 -4.88 3.65 -5.42
CA LYS A 11 -5.87 4.53 -6.01
C LYS A 11 -6.28 5.61 -5.01
N GLN A 12 -6.56 5.24 -3.76
CA GLN A 12 -6.90 6.17 -2.69
C GLN A 12 -5.76 7.17 -2.42
N ILE A 13 -4.50 6.72 -2.39
CA ILE A 13 -3.33 7.60 -2.22
C ILE A 13 -3.22 8.60 -3.38
N SER A 14 -3.37 8.12 -4.62
CA SER A 14 -3.29 8.97 -5.81
C SER A 14 -4.41 10.00 -5.86
N ASP A 15 -5.63 9.61 -5.50
CA ASP A 15 -6.80 10.48 -5.45
C ASP A 15 -6.62 11.56 -4.38
N LEU A 16 -6.23 11.14 -3.17
CA LEU A 16 -5.92 12.04 -2.05
C LEU A 16 -4.85 13.05 -2.46
N LYS A 17 -3.74 12.59 -3.04
CA LYS A 17 -2.63 13.44 -3.47
C LYS A 17 -3.01 14.36 -4.65
N SER A 18 -3.92 13.95 -5.53
CA SER A 18 -4.43 14.82 -6.59
C SER A 18 -5.31 15.94 -6.06
N GLN A 19 -5.95 15.72 -4.92
CA GLN A 19 -6.78 16.71 -4.24
C GLN A 19 -5.96 17.61 -3.29
N TRP A 20 -4.64 17.42 -3.22
CA TRP A 20 -3.78 18.21 -2.34
C TRP A 20 -3.65 19.67 -2.82
N PRO A 21 -3.92 20.64 -1.93
CA PRO A 21 -3.70 22.05 -2.21
C PRO A 21 -2.19 22.36 -2.36
N LYS A 22 -1.82 23.02 -3.45
CA LYS A 22 -0.41 23.32 -3.83
C LYS A 22 0.40 24.14 -2.81
N HIS A 23 -0.27 24.80 -1.88
CA HIS A 23 0.36 25.77 -0.99
C HIS A 23 0.32 25.38 0.49
N SER A 24 -0.61 24.52 0.92
CA SER A 24 -0.70 24.14 2.33
C SER A 24 -1.50 22.85 2.49
N VAL A 25 -0.80 21.72 2.58
CA VAL A 25 -1.45 20.43 2.83
C VAL A 25 -1.87 20.38 4.30
N PRO A 26 -3.15 20.19 4.62
CA PRO A 26 -3.59 20.13 6.00
C PRO A 26 -3.01 18.89 6.69
N PRO A 27 -2.64 18.97 7.98
CA PRO A 27 -2.02 17.86 8.70
C PRO A 27 -2.92 16.62 8.74
N GLY A 28 -4.25 16.79 8.72
CA GLY A 28 -5.20 15.68 8.62
C GLY A 28 -5.14 14.93 7.28
N MET A 29 -4.79 15.59 6.16
CA MET A 29 -4.56 14.90 4.88
C MET A 29 -3.21 14.19 4.87
N ILE A 30 -2.18 14.78 5.47
CA ILE A 30 -0.87 14.13 5.60
C ILE A 30 -1.01 12.85 6.42
N GLN A 31 -1.68 12.92 7.58
CA GLN A 31 -1.93 11.76 8.42
C GLN A 31 -2.76 10.67 7.73
N GLN A 32 -3.71 11.05 6.88
CA GLN A 32 -4.46 10.11 6.05
C GLN A 32 -3.57 9.43 5.00
N LEU A 33 -2.71 10.19 4.32
CA LEU A 33 -1.75 9.65 3.35
C LEU A 33 -0.80 8.65 4.02
N ASP A 34 -0.20 9.04 5.15
CA ASP A 34 0.71 8.22 5.95
C ASP A 34 0.06 6.88 6.32
N ASN A 35 -1.21 6.91 6.76
CA ASN A 35 -1.95 5.71 7.13
C ASN A 35 -2.25 4.80 5.91
N LEU A 36 -2.55 5.38 4.75
CA LEU A 36 -2.78 4.63 3.51
C LEU A 36 -1.48 4.00 2.98
N GLU A 37 -0.36 4.74 3.03
CA GLU A 37 0.97 4.27 2.65
C GLU A 37 1.45 3.14 3.57
N GLU A 38 1.30 3.30 4.88
CA GLU A 38 1.63 2.27 5.87
C GLU A 38 0.82 0.98 5.63
N LYS A 39 -0.50 1.10 5.41
CA LYS A 39 -1.35 -0.06 5.08
C LYS A 39 -0.88 -0.78 3.82
N LEU A 40 -0.50 -0.03 2.79
CA LEU A 40 0.01 -0.60 1.54
C LEU A 40 1.33 -1.34 1.76
N GLU A 41 2.25 -0.76 2.54
CA GLU A 41 3.50 -1.41 2.90
C GLU A 41 3.26 -2.69 3.70
N GLN A 42 2.37 -2.64 4.70
CA GLN A 42 1.99 -3.81 5.49
C GLN A 42 1.42 -4.92 4.61
N GLU A 43 0.57 -4.59 3.65
CA GLU A 43 -0.03 -5.58 2.75
C GLU A 43 1.01 -6.18 1.79
N LEU A 44 1.91 -5.36 1.24
CA LEU A 44 3.05 -5.83 0.45
C LEU A 44 3.98 -6.73 1.25
N LYS A 45 4.26 -6.36 2.51
CA LYS A 45 5.10 -7.13 3.43
C LYS A 45 4.45 -8.47 3.73
N LYS A 46 3.14 -8.52 4.01
CA LYS A 46 2.41 -9.78 4.22
C LYS A 46 2.51 -10.68 3.00
N ILE A 47 2.30 -10.15 1.79
CA ILE A 47 2.38 -10.93 0.55
C ILE A 47 3.80 -11.44 0.33
N CYS A 48 4.82 -10.62 0.58
CA CYS A 48 6.23 -11.02 0.47
C CYS A 48 6.57 -12.12 1.49
N ASN A 49 6.13 -11.96 2.74
CA ASN A 49 6.39 -12.90 3.83
C ASN A 49 5.61 -14.21 3.67
N GLN A 50 4.49 -14.21 2.93
CA GLN A 50 3.74 -15.42 2.55
C GLN A 50 4.34 -16.13 1.32
N LYS A 51 5.21 -15.47 0.55
CA LYS A 51 5.84 -16.04 -0.65
C LYS A 51 7.10 -16.86 -0.34
N SER A 52 7.65 -16.77 0.86
CA SER A 52 8.87 -17.50 1.24
C SER A 52 8.64 -19.01 1.51
N GLU A 53 7.39 -19.48 1.51
CA GLU A 53 7.06 -20.90 1.73
C GLU A 53 6.78 -21.66 0.42
N ILE A 54 6.94 -21.02 -0.75
CA ILE A 54 6.67 -21.62 -2.06
C ILE A 54 7.96 -21.65 -2.91
N GLY A 55 8.80 -22.66 -2.63
CA GLY A 55 9.50 -23.44 -3.66
C GLY A 55 10.74 -22.85 -4.33
N THR A 56 11.88 -22.90 -3.65
CA THR A 56 13.17 -23.26 -4.26
C THR A 56 13.98 -24.00 -3.18
N ASN A 57 13.98 -25.33 -3.08
CA ASN A 57 14.66 -26.37 -3.89
C ASN A 57 14.49 -27.72 -3.11
N PRO A 58 14.90 -28.95 -3.55
CA PRO A 58 15.88 -29.31 -4.60
C PRO A 58 15.56 -30.58 -5.47
N THR A 59 16.43 -30.84 -6.46
CA THR A 59 16.74 -32.15 -7.11
C THR A 59 15.94 -32.58 -8.36
N ASP A 60 16.54 -32.37 -9.54
CA ASP A 60 17.10 -33.44 -10.40
C ASP A 60 18.41 -32.94 -11.01
#